data_AF-A0A094ZSV1-F1
#
_entry.id   AF-A0A094ZSV1-F1
#
_cell.length_a   1.000
_cell.length_b   1.000
_cell.length_c   1.000
_cell.angle_alpha   90.00
_cell.angle_beta   90.00
_cell.angle_gamma   90.00
#
_symmetry.space_group_name_H-M   'P 1'
#
loop_
_entity.id
_entity.type
_entity.pdbx_description
1 polymer ?
#
loop_
_entity_poly.entity_id
_entity_poly.type
_entity_poly.pdbx_seq_one_letter_code
_entity_poly.pdbx_strand_id
1 'polypeptide(L)'
;MDDKDSDNGEVILKRREYSNTKCLYYLFTEFFQNTTVYLYVMTFLFSGLFCLSILFIISYIIINNLIIILLNTFNIYIINNYKLSIININSINEFQYSIIIILFILYIIYWLWDWNSENHGGHPKQFIRYLKIWEYLADYFPIHLVISKEFIKFNKIHNHHIKHHSYFMNSIMNNEDYKNDDHFDNELMKENLSMDVNYLVGFHPHGILATGAFINFATEATGFSKVFPGFKPYLAILKAHFIAPFYRDFLMLFDVSSLKLH
;
A
#
# COMPACT_ATOMS: atom_id res chain seq x y z
N MET A 1 -35.07 -0.07 -16.04
CA MET A 1 -34.76 1.23 -15.40
C MET A 1 -33.91 0.85 -14.22
N ASP A 2 -32.60 0.95 -14.41
CA ASP A 2 -31.58 0.30 -13.59
C ASP A 2 -31.44 1.02 -12.25
N ASP A 3 -31.71 0.31 -11.15
CA ASP A 3 -31.29 0.70 -9.80
C ASP A 3 -29.75 0.76 -9.75
N LYS A 4 -29.20 1.98 -9.83
CA LYS A 4 -27.75 2.26 -9.75
C LYS A 4 -27.35 3.11 -8.54
N ASP A 5 -28.23 3.27 -7.55
CA ASP A 5 -28.07 4.29 -6.50
C ASP A 5 -27.78 3.78 -5.07
N SER A 6 -27.15 2.61 -4.87
CA SER A 6 -26.71 2.21 -3.52
C SER A 6 -25.49 1.28 -3.41
N ASP A 7 -24.39 1.51 -4.15
CA ASP A 7 -23.17 0.67 -4.07
C ASP A 7 -22.28 0.96 -2.82
N ASN A 8 -22.91 1.15 -1.65
CA ASN A 8 -22.28 1.44 -0.35
C ASN A 8 -21.77 0.15 0.35
N GLY A 9 -21.03 -0.70 -0.36
CA GLY A 9 -20.53 -1.99 0.15
C GLY A 9 -21.38 -3.20 -0.22
N GLU A 10 -22.41 -3.02 -1.04
CA GLU A 10 -23.32 -4.07 -1.52
C GLU A 10 -22.59 -5.14 -2.35
N VAL A 11 -21.56 -4.74 -3.12
CA VAL A 11 -20.70 -5.68 -3.86
C VAL A 11 -20.00 -6.70 -2.94
N ILE A 12 -19.57 -6.27 -1.74
CA ILE A 12 -18.89 -7.13 -0.77
C ILE A 12 -19.91 -8.05 -0.08
N LEU A 13 -21.09 -7.53 0.27
CA LEU A 13 -22.17 -8.32 0.87
C LEU A 13 -22.66 -9.40 -0.10
N LYS A 14 -22.91 -9.05 -1.37
CA LYS A 14 -23.26 -10.02 -2.44
C LYS A 14 -22.18 -11.08 -2.64
N ARG A 15 -20.89 -10.70 -2.59
CA ARG A 15 -19.77 -11.65 -2.67
C ARG A 15 -19.79 -12.66 -1.53
N ARG A 16 -20.05 -12.21 -0.30
CA ARG A 16 -20.12 -13.08 0.89
C ARG A 16 -21.35 -13.98 0.87
N GLU A 17 -22.49 -13.46 0.48
CA GLU A 17 -23.72 -14.24 0.27
C GLU A 17 -23.47 -15.37 -0.75
N TYR A 18 -22.83 -15.07 -1.89
CA TYR A 18 -22.46 -16.08 -2.86
C TYR A 18 -21.50 -17.14 -2.29
N SER A 19 -20.49 -16.74 -1.51
CA SER A 19 -19.55 -17.67 -0.86
C SER A 19 -20.26 -18.67 0.06
N ASN A 20 -21.22 -18.20 0.85
CA ASN A 20 -21.96 -19.00 1.82
C ASN A 20 -22.90 -20.04 1.18
N THR A 21 -23.24 -19.90 -0.10
CA THR A 21 -24.16 -20.84 -0.80
C THR A 21 -23.47 -22.13 -1.27
N LYS A 22 -22.14 -22.17 -1.39
CA LYS A 22 -21.39 -23.33 -1.90
C LYS A 22 -20.39 -23.84 -0.87
N CYS A 23 -20.73 -24.92 -0.16
CA CYS A 23 -19.95 -25.50 0.93
C CYS A 23 -18.45 -25.74 0.60
N LEU A 24 -18.15 -26.34 -0.56
CA LEU A 24 -16.76 -26.56 -0.97
C LEU A 24 -16.00 -25.24 -1.19
N TYR A 25 -16.66 -24.25 -1.80
CA TYR A 25 -16.08 -22.93 -2.06
C TYR A 25 -15.85 -22.14 -0.76
N TYR A 26 -16.77 -22.28 0.21
CA TYR A 26 -16.63 -21.72 1.54
C TYR A 26 -15.37 -22.25 2.24
N LEU A 27 -15.18 -23.57 2.29
CA LEU A 27 -14.00 -24.19 2.91
C LEU A 27 -12.68 -23.73 2.26
N PHE A 28 -12.63 -23.68 0.92
CA PHE A 28 -11.46 -23.15 0.22
C PHE A 28 -11.21 -21.68 0.55
N THR A 29 -12.26 -20.87 0.58
CA THR A 29 -12.16 -19.43 0.89
C THR A 29 -11.67 -19.21 2.31
N GLU A 30 -12.19 -19.96 3.29
CA GLU A 30 -11.76 -19.92 4.68
C GLU A 30 -10.28 -20.30 4.83
N PHE A 31 -9.83 -21.35 4.14
CA PHE A 31 -8.41 -21.73 4.12
C PHE A 31 -7.52 -20.60 3.58
N PHE A 32 -7.91 -19.97 2.46
CA PHE A 32 -7.16 -18.85 1.89
C PHE A 32 -7.20 -17.61 2.78
N GLN A 33 -8.32 -17.32 3.44
CA GLN A 33 -8.44 -16.23 4.40
C GLN A 33 -7.51 -16.43 5.59
N ASN A 34 -7.56 -17.60 6.23
CA ASN A 34 -6.68 -17.95 7.35
C ASN A 34 -5.21 -17.87 6.97
N THR A 35 -4.85 -18.43 5.81
CA THR A 35 -3.48 -18.38 5.29
C THR A 35 -3.04 -16.94 5.01
N THR A 36 -3.92 -16.13 4.44
CA THR A 36 -3.65 -14.71 4.14
C THR A 36 -3.39 -13.91 5.40
N VAL A 37 -4.25 -14.06 6.42
CA VAL A 37 -4.10 -13.36 7.71
C VAL A 37 -2.80 -13.78 8.39
N TYR A 38 -2.49 -15.08 8.39
CA TYR A 38 -1.23 -15.58 8.92
C TYR A 38 -0.04 -14.94 8.21
N LEU A 39 0.00 -14.98 6.87
CA LEU A 39 1.09 -14.38 6.09
C LEU A 39 1.21 -12.87 6.36
N TYR A 40 0.10 -12.14 6.41
CA TYR A 40 0.09 -10.70 6.68
C TYR A 40 0.67 -10.38 8.05
N VAL A 41 0.20 -11.05 9.11
CA VAL A 41 0.69 -10.84 10.48
C VAL A 41 2.15 -11.25 10.63
N MET A 42 2.55 -12.40 10.07
CA MET A 42 3.93 -12.88 10.13
C MET A 42 4.88 -11.96 9.37
N THR A 43 4.48 -11.45 8.21
CA THR A 43 5.29 -10.50 7.44
C THR A 43 5.55 -9.24 8.25
N PHE A 44 4.56 -8.71 8.96
CA PHE A 44 4.75 -7.52 9.78
C PHE A 44 5.63 -7.79 11.00
N LEU A 45 5.37 -8.87 11.75
CA LEU A 45 6.09 -9.19 12.99
C LEU A 45 7.55 -9.56 12.73
N PHE A 46 7.82 -10.30 11.65
CA PHE A 46 9.14 -10.85 11.36
C PHE A 46 9.89 -10.10 10.25
N SER A 47 9.29 -9.07 9.65
CA SER A 47 9.93 -8.24 8.61
C SER A 47 11.32 -7.75 9.03
N GLY A 48 11.44 -7.23 10.25
CA GLY A 48 12.71 -6.74 10.79
C GLY A 48 13.74 -7.85 10.98
N LEU A 49 13.33 -8.99 11.54
CA LEU A 49 14.21 -10.15 11.76
C LEU A 49 14.66 -10.79 10.44
N PHE A 50 13.77 -10.85 9.46
CA PHE A 50 14.07 -11.35 8.11
C PHE A 50 15.04 -10.42 7.38
N CYS A 51 14.85 -9.11 7.49
CA CYS A 51 15.78 -8.15 6.91
C CYS A 51 17.17 -8.24 7.57
N LEU A 52 17.21 -8.42 8.89
CA LEU A 52 18.46 -8.58 9.65
C LEU A 52 19.18 -9.88 9.30
N SER A 53 18.45 -11.00 9.14
CA SER A 53 19.05 -12.28 8.77
C SER A 53 19.63 -12.25 7.35
N ILE A 54 18.95 -11.61 6.39
CA ILE A 54 19.50 -11.37 5.04
C ILE A 54 20.80 -10.57 5.13
N LEU A 55 20.85 -9.51 5.93
CA LEU A 55 22.05 -8.70 6.11
C LEU A 55 23.22 -9.53 6.67
N PHE A 56 22.96 -10.40 7.65
CA PHE A 56 23.99 -11.29 8.20
C PHE A 56 24.49 -12.31 7.18
N ILE A 57 23.59 -12.92 6.39
CA ILE A 57 23.96 -13.88 5.34
C ILE A 57 24.84 -13.20 4.29
N ILE A 58 24.45 -12.00 3.85
CA ILE A 58 25.21 -11.24 2.85
C ILE A 58 26.57 -10.82 3.41
N SER A 59 26.62 -10.34 4.65
CA SER A 59 27.88 -10.00 5.34
C SER A 59 28.81 -11.21 5.43
N TYR A 60 28.28 -12.38 5.80
CA TYR A 60 29.02 -13.64 5.83
C TYR A 60 29.58 -14.00 4.45
N ILE A 61 28.78 -13.91 3.40
CA ILE A 61 29.22 -14.17 2.01
C ILE A 61 30.34 -13.21 1.61
N ILE A 62 30.22 -11.92 1.92
CA ILE A 62 31.24 -10.90 1.62
C ILE A 62 32.55 -11.22 2.35
N ILE A 63 32.49 -11.51 3.65
CA ILE A 63 33.68 -11.84 4.45
C ILE A 63 34.36 -13.11 3.92
N ASN A 64 33.58 -14.16 3.64
CA ASN A 64 34.13 -15.42 3.13
C ASN A 64 34.81 -15.23 1.76
N ASN A 65 34.20 -14.47 0.86
CA ASN A 65 34.80 -14.14 -0.43
C ASN A 65 36.07 -13.31 -0.29
N LEU A 66 36.10 -12.33 0.61
CA LEU A 66 37.31 -11.55 0.91
C LEU A 66 38.46 -12.43 1.43
N ILE A 67 38.15 -13.40 2.29
CA ILE A 67 39.14 -14.37 2.80
C ILE A 67 39.70 -15.24 1.67
N ILE A 68 38.84 -15.75 0.78
CA ILE A 68 39.27 -16.57 -0.37
C ILE A 68 40.17 -15.75 -1.31
N ILE A 69 39.79 -14.51 -1.63
CA ILE A 69 40.60 -13.60 -2.46
C ILE A 69 41.96 -13.36 -1.81
N LEU A 70 41.99 -13.08 -0.50
CA LEU A 70 43.23 -12.89 0.25
C LEU A 70 44.12 -14.14 0.17
N LEU A 71 43.57 -15.31 0.49
CA LEU A 71 44.29 -16.59 0.44
C LEU A 71 44.82 -16.92 -0.96
N ASN A 72 44.04 -16.67 -2.02
CA ASN A 72 44.47 -16.88 -3.40
C ASN A 72 45.64 -15.96 -3.79
N THR A 73 45.62 -14.71 -3.32
CA THR A 73 46.73 -13.77 -3.54
C THR A 73 48.04 -14.29 -2.92
N PHE A 74 47.96 -14.98 -1.77
CA PHE A 74 49.10 -15.63 -1.12
C PHE A 74 49.47 -17.01 -1.75
N ASN A 75 48.48 -17.82 -2.15
CA ASN A 75 48.69 -19.20 -2.65
C ASN A 75 49.03 -19.30 -4.16
N ILE A 76 48.78 -18.27 -4.97
CA ILE A 76 49.33 -18.18 -6.32
C ILE A 76 50.87 -18.29 -6.30
N TYR A 77 51.52 -18.02 -5.17
CA TYR A 77 52.95 -18.23 -4.97
C TYR A 77 53.37 -19.72 -4.85
N ILE A 78 52.47 -20.67 -4.54
CA ILE A 78 52.85 -22.04 -4.14
C ILE A 78 52.38 -23.17 -5.11
N ILE A 79 51.29 -23.00 -5.88
CA ILE A 79 50.62 -24.13 -6.55
C ILE A 79 50.28 -23.84 -8.02
N ASN A 80 50.98 -24.45 -8.97
CA ASN A 80 50.62 -24.41 -10.40
C ASN A 80 50.04 -25.72 -10.98
N ASN A 81 50.08 -26.87 -10.28
CA ASN A 81 49.71 -28.16 -10.91
C ASN A 81 48.44 -28.89 -10.40
N TYR A 82 47.87 -28.55 -9.23
CA TYR A 82 46.62 -29.19 -8.71
C TYR A 82 45.35 -28.33 -8.95
N LYS A 83 45.52 -27.20 -9.65
CA LYS A 83 44.59 -26.07 -9.69
C LYS A 83 43.32 -26.34 -10.52
N LEU A 84 43.42 -27.05 -11.64
CA LEU A 84 42.41 -26.97 -12.72
C LEU A 84 41.04 -27.59 -12.37
N SER A 85 40.98 -28.65 -11.56
CA SER A 85 39.72 -29.32 -11.19
C SER A 85 39.02 -28.67 -9.98
N ILE A 86 39.78 -28.20 -8.99
CA ILE A 86 39.27 -27.48 -7.83
C ILE A 86 38.78 -26.08 -8.23
N ILE A 87 39.45 -25.41 -9.17
CA ILE A 87 39.02 -24.11 -9.72
C ILE A 87 37.60 -24.21 -10.30
N ASN A 88 37.26 -25.29 -11.02
CA ASN A 88 36.01 -25.32 -11.79
C ASN A 88 34.76 -25.39 -10.87
N ILE A 89 34.78 -26.20 -9.81
CA ILE A 89 33.68 -26.27 -8.82
C ILE A 89 33.60 -25.00 -7.96
N ASN A 90 34.75 -24.45 -7.56
CA ASN A 90 34.77 -23.20 -6.78
C ASN A 90 34.34 -21.99 -7.62
N SER A 91 34.67 -21.95 -8.92
CA SER A 91 34.32 -20.83 -9.81
C SER A 91 32.82 -20.65 -10.02
N ILE A 92 32.05 -21.75 -10.09
CA ILE A 92 30.59 -21.69 -10.25
C ILE A 92 29.94 -21.07 -9.01
N ASN A 93 30.38 -21.47 -7.82
CA ASN A 93 29.88 -20.91 -6.56
C ASN A 93 30.32 -19.45 -6.39
N GLU A 94 31.57 -19.11 -6.72
CA GLU A 94 32.09 -17.73 -6.72
C GLU A 94 31.32 -16.79 -7.66
N PHE A 95 30.95 -17.26 -8.85
CA PHE A 95 30.14 -16.49 -9.80
C PHE A 95 28.74 -16.21 -9.26
N GLN A 96 28.08 -17.20 -8.64
CA GLN A 96 26.76 -17.01 -8.01
C GLN A 96 26.82 -15.98 -6.88
N TYR A 97 27.84 -16.04 -6.01
CA TYR A 97 27.98 -15.07 -4.92
C TYR A 97 28.35 -13.67 -5.41
N SER A 98 29.13 -13.57 -6.49
CA SER A 98 29.47 -12.28 -7.12
C SER A 98 28.24 -11.59 -7.66
N ILE A 99 27.34 -12.33 -8.31
CA ILE A 99 26.04 -11.79 -8.76
C ILE A 99 25.22 -11.27 -7.59
N ILE A 100 25.11 -12.05 -6.50
CA ILE A 100 24.34 -11.65 -5.31
C ILE A 100 24.90 -10.36 -4.71
N ILE A 101 26.23 -10.24 -4.60
CA ILE A 101 26.89 -9.03 -4.08
C ILE A 101 26.62 -7.83 -4.99
N ILE A 102 26.72 -7.98 -6.31
CA ILE A 102 26.45 -6.90 -7.27
C ILE A 102 25.00 -6.43 -7.14
N LEU A 103 24.03 -7.35 -7.10
CA LEU A 103 22.62 -7.02 -6.92
C LEU A 103 22.36 -6.30 -5.59
N PHE A 104 23.05 -6.72 -4.52
CA PHE A 104 22.94 -6.08 -3.21
C PHE A 104 23.53 -4.66 -3.18
N ILE A 105 24.69 -4.45 -3.81
CA ILE A 105 25.29 -3.12 -3.94
C ILE A 105 24.37 -2.21 -4.76
N LEU A 106 23.84 -2.69 -5.88
CA LEU A 106 22.87 -1.93 -6.69
C LEU A 106 21.62 -1.57 -5.87
N TYR A 107 21.13 -2.50 -5.06
CA TYR A 107 20.01 -2.24 -4.15
C TYR A 107 20.34 -1.18 -3.08
N ILE A 108 21.52 -1.25 -2.45
CA ILE A 108 21.96 -0.22 -1.48
C ILE A 108 22.07 1.15 -2.16
N ILE A 109 22.62 1.21 -3.38
CA ILE A 109 22.72 2.47 -4.13
C ILE A 109 21.32 3.04 -4.39
N TYR A 110 20.38 2.19 -4.85
CA TYR A 110 18.98 2.59 -5.02
C TYR A 110 18.37 3.09 -3.70
N TRP A 111 18.56 2.35 -2.61
CA TRP A 111 17.99 2.67 -1.31
C TRP A 111 18.56 3.97 -0.71
N LEU A 112 19.85 4.22 -0.90
CA LEU A 112 20.49 5.48 -0.51
C LEU A 112 20.05 6.65 -1.40
N TRP A 113 19.84 6.42 -2.71
CA TRP A 113 19.30 7.42 -3.61
C TRP A 113 17.86 7.79 -3.23
N ASP A 114 17.05 6.79 -2.90
CA ASP A 114 15.64 6.94 -2.53
C ASP A 114 15.45 7.33 -1.05
N TRP A 115 16.53 7.68 -0.35
CA TRP A 115 16.49 8.04 1.06
C TRP A 115 15.65 9.30 1.28
N ASN A 116 14.70 9.27 2.23
CA ASN A 116 13.68 10.28 2.53
C ASN A 116 12.47 10.36 1.57
N SER A 117 12.37 9.50 0.55
CA SER A 117 11.18 9.48 -0.31
C SER A 117 9.89 9.23 0.47
N GLU A 118 9.94 8.56 1.62
CA GLU A 118 8.79 8.34 2.50
C GLU A 118 8.09 9.63 2.97
N ASN A 119 8.76 10.79 2.91
CA ASN A 119 8.17 12.08 3.28
C ASN A 119 7.40 12.75 2.14
N HIS A 120 7.60 12.32 0.89
CA HIS A 120 7.05 12.95 -0.30
C HIS A 120 5.99 12.09 -1.01
N GLY A 121 5.84 10.83 -0.60
CA GLY A 121 4.91 9.87 -1.18
C GLY A 121 5.61 8.55 -1.51
N GLY A 122 4.83 7.49 -1.72
CA GLY A 122 5.36 6.20 -2.10
C GLY A 122 5.67 6.08 -3.59
N HIS A 123 6.00 4.86 -4.01
CA HIS A 123 6.12 4.45 -5.41
C HIS A 123 4.96 3.51 -5.77
N PRO A 124 3.71 4.01 -5.85
CA PRO A 124 2.55 3.15 -5.93
C PRO A 124 2.53 2.33 -7.21
N LYS A 125 2.29 1.03 -7.06
CA LYS A 125 1.96 0.15 -8.19
C LYS A 125 0.48 -0.15 -8.16
N GLN A 126 -0.26 0.44 -9.10
CA GLN A 126 -1.71 0.37 -9.11
C GLN A 126 -2.25 -1.06 -9.09
N PHE A 127 -1.63 -2.01 -9.80
CA PHE A 127 -2.05 -3.41 -9.80
C PHE A 127 -1.98 -4.08 -8.42
N ILE A 128 -1.05 -3.66 -7.55
CA ILE A 128 -0.89 -4.25 -6.21
C ILE A 128 -2.12 -3.95 -5.37
N ARG A 129 -2.72 -2.76 -5.52
CA ARG A 129 -3.90 -2.34 -4.77
C ARG A 129 -5.14 -3.21 -5.05
N TYR A 130 -5.19 -3.87 -6.22
CA TYR A 130 -6.31 -4.73 -6.65
C TYR A 130 -6.07 -6.23 -6.44
N LEU A 131 -5.00 -6.64 -5.74
CA LEU A 131 -4.75 -8.06 -5.50
C LEU A 131 -5.86 -8.68 -4.63
N LYS A 132 -6.28 -9.89 -5.00
CA LYS A 132 -7.34 -10.64 -4.33
C LYS A 132 -7.05 -10.96 -2.86
N ILE A 133 -5.77 -10.98 -2.48
CA ILE A 133 -5.35 -11.16 -1.08
C ILE A 133 -5.97 -10.12 -0.14
N TRP A 134 -6.14 -8.88 -0.60
CA TRP A 134 -6.75 -7.81 0.18
C TRP A 134 -8.24 -8.05 0.41
N GLU A 135 -8.92 -8.65 -0.57
CA GLU A 135 -10.33 -9.06 -0.43
C GLU A 135 -10.48 -10.14 0.65
N TYR A 136 -9.59 -11.13 0.68
CA TYR A 136 -9.60 -12.14 1.73
C TYR A 136 -9.38 -11.55 3.12
N LEU A 137 -8.47 -10.58 3.24
CA LEU A 137 -8.23 -9.87 4.51
C LEU A 137 -9.45 -9.04 4.94
N ALA A 138 -10.07 -8.33 3.99
CA ALA A 138 -11.28 -7.56 4.23
C ALA A 138 -12.46 -8.44 4.64
N ASP A 139 -12.59 -9.62 4.02
CA ASP A 139 -13.65 -10.58 4.33
C ASP A 139 -13.46 -11.30 5.67
N TYR A 140 -12.21 -11.56 6.06
CA TYR A 140 -11.89 -12.17 7.35
C TYR A 140 -12.16 -11.24 8.54
N PHE A 141 -11.83 -9.95 8.44
CA PHE A 141 -12.01 -8.93 9.49
C PHE A 141 -13.29 -8.09 9.35
N PRO A 142 -14.32 -8.63 8.71
CA PRO A 142 -15.43 -7.89 8.07
C PRO A 142 -15.20 -6.38 7.85
N ILE A 143 -14.18 -6.00 7.09
CA ILE A 143 -13.84 -4.60 6.82
C ILE A 143 -14.74 -4.07 5.70
N HIS A 144 -15.38 -2.94 5.95
CA HIS A 144 -16.23 -2.23 5.00
C HIS A 144 -15.96 -0.73 5.05
N LEU A 145 -16.15 -0.08 3.90
CA LEU A 145 -16.13 1.37 3.79
C LEU A 145 -17.57 1.85 3.66
N VAL A 146 -18.06 2.57 4.67
CA VAL A 146 -19.42 3.10 4.71
C VAL A 146 -19.34 4.60 4.93
N ILE A 147 -20.01 5.37 4.07
CA ILE A 147 -20.14 6.81 4.23
C ILE A 147 -21.17 7.08 5.33
N SER A 148 -20.82 7.87 6.35
CA SER A 148 -21.75 8.21 7.43
C SER A 148 -22.82 9.20 6.96
N LYS A 149 -24.03 9.09 7.51
CA LYS A 149 -25.16 9.98 7.15
C LYS A 149 -24.86 11.42 7.57
N GLU A 150 -24.15 11.58 8.68
CA GLU A 150 -23.70 12.87 9.22
C GLU A 150 -22.75 13.57 8.24
N PHE A 151 -21.83 12.81 7.64
CA PHE A 151 -20.89 13.34 6.66
C PHE A 151 -21.60 13.80 5.38
N ILE A 152 -22.58 13.03 4.88
CA ILE A 152 -23.41 13.43 3.75
C ILE A 152 -24.18 14.71 4.08
N LYS A 153 -24.80 14.78 5.26
CA LYS A 153 -25.54 15.97 5.72
C LYS A 153 -24.63 17.20 5.85
N PHE A 154 -23.43 17.03 6.40
CA PHE A 154 -22.44 18.09 6.52
C PHE A 154 -21.97 18.59 5.14
N ASN A 155 -21.65 17.68 4.22
CA ASN A 155 -21.23 18.03 2.86
C ASN A 155 -22.31 18.86 2.15
N LYS A 156 -23.59 18.49 2.29
CA LYS A 156 -24.72 19.24 1.72
C LYS A 156 -24.80 20.68 2.26
N ILE A 157 -24.66 20.86 3.57
CA ILE A 157 -24.67 22.20 4.20
C ILE A 157 -23.45 23.02 3.74
N HIS A 158 -22.27 22.40 3.73
CA HIS A 158 -21.03 23.09 3.39
C HIS A 158 -20.99 23.50 1.91
N ASN A 159 -21.39 22.61 1.00
CA ASN A 159 -21.47 22.93 -0.44
C ASN A 159 -22.49 24.02 -0.72
N HIS A 160 -23.61 24.06 0.02
CA HIS A 160 -24.59 25.14 -0.06
C HIS A 160 -23.97 26.50 0.35
N HIS A 161 -23.16 26.54 1.43
CA HIS A 161 -22.46 27.76 1.84
C HIS A 161 -21.36 28.21 0.86
N ILE A 162 -20.56 27.28 0.32
CA ILE A 162 -19.53 27.60 -0.70
C ILE A 162 -20.22 28.14 -1.96
N LYS A 163 -21.30 27.48 -2.41
CA LYS A 163 -22.07 27.95 -3.56
C LYS A 163 -22.63 29.34 -3.29
N HIS A 164 -23.31 29.58 -2.16
CA HIS A 164 -23.79 30.92 -1.83
C HIS A 164 -22.70 31.99 -1.81
N HIS A 165 -21.49 31.67 -1.36
CA HIS A 165 -20.38 32.62 -1.39
C HIS A 165 -19.85 32.86 -2.82
N SER A 166 -19.79 31.81 -3.65
CA SER A 166 -19.39 31.92 -5.07
C SER A 166 -20.45 32.62 -5.93
N TYR A 167 -21.74 32.38 -5.67
CA TYR A 167 -22.88 33.03 -6.29
C TYR A 167 -23.00 34.48 -5.83
N PHE A 168 -22.77 34.78 -4.54
CA PHE A 168 -22.69 36.15 -4.03
C PHE A 168 -21.53 36.91 -4.68
N MET A 169 -20.37 36.28 -4.84
CA MET A 169 -19.23 36.89 -5.51
C MET A 169 -19.50 37.10 -7.01
N ASN A 170 -20.15 36.14 -7.66
CA ASN A 170 -20.56 36.24 -9.06
C ASN A 170 -21.73 37.22 -9.28
N SER A 171 -22.65 37.38 -8.33
CA SER A 171 -23.75 38.35 -8.39
C SER A 171 -23.29 39.77 -8.05
N ILE A 172 -22.25 39.92 -7.22
CA ILE A 172 -21.55 41.20 -7.04
C ILE A 172 -20.80 41.59 -8.31
N MET A 173 -20.25 40.61 -9.05
CA MET A 173 -19.57 40.87 -10.32
C MET A 173 -20.54 41.05 -11.50
N ASN A 174 -21.68 40.36 -11.50
CA ASN A 174 -22.69 40.42 -12.54
C ASN A 174 -24.05 40.73 -11.89
N ASN A 175 -24.42 42.01 -11.88
CA ASN A 175 -25.75 42.45 -11.49
C ASN A 175 -26.77 41.94 -12.53
N GLU A 176 -27.39 40.78 -12.33
CA GLU A 176 -28.64 40.44 -12.99
C GLU A 176 -29.42 39.34 -12.24
N ASP A 177 -30.56 39.78 -11.71
CA ASP A 177 -31.84 39.13 -11.39
C ASP A 177 -31.91 37.60 -11.18
N TYR A 178 -32.16 37.26 -9.91
CA TYR A 178 -32.52 35.94 -9.38
C TYR A 178 -33.90 35.48 -9.89
N LYS A 179 -33.97 34.32 -10.58
CA LYS A 179 -35.21 33.57 -10.82
C LYS A 179 -35.03 32.07 -10.55
N ASN A 180 -35.80 31.61 -9.56
CA ASN A 180 -36.39 30.29 -9.30
C ASN A 180 -35.73 29.04 -9.92
N ASP A 181 -35.03 28.28 -9.07
CA ASP A 181 -34.32 27.04 -9.41
C ASP A 181 -34.84 25.83 -8.61
N ASP A 182 -36.10 25.44 -8.82
CA ASP A 182 -36.64 24.17 -8.29
C ASP A 182 -36.10 22.94 -9.09
N HIS A 183 -35.36 23.19 -10.18
CA HIS A 183 -34.72 22.16 -11.00
C HIS A 183 -33.28 21.85 -10.55
N PHE A 184 -32.67 22.69 -9.70
CA PHE A 184 -31.30 22.53 -9.21
C PHE A 184 -31.16 21.45 -8.12
N ASP A 185 -32.25 21.20 -7.38
CA ASP A 185 -32.25 20.28 -6.23
C ASP A 185 -32.06 18.80 -6.62
N ASN A 186 -32.48 18.41 -7.81
CA ASN A 186 -32.40 17.01 -8.26
C ASN A 186 -31.03 16.64 -8.85
N GLU A 187 -30.26 17.61 -9.35
CA GLU A 187 -28.89 17.38 -9.83
C GLU A 187 -27.86 17.48 -8.68
N LEU A 188 -28.21 18.21 -7.62
CA LEU A 188 -27.45 18.31 -6.37
C LEU A 188 -27.40 17.01 -5.57
N MET A 189 -28.36 16.08 -5.76
CA MET A 189 -28.33 14.78 -5.08
C MET A 189 -27.10 13.94 -5.45
N LYS A 190 -26.40 14.29 -6.52
CA LYS A 190 -25.13 13.67 -6.97
C LYS A 190 -23.90 14.40 -6.41
N GLU A 191 -23.99 14.81 -5.14
CA GLU A 191 -23.04 15.70 -4.46
C GLU A 191 -21.72 14.99 -4.14
N ASN A 192 -20.81 15.01 -5.12
CA ASN A 192 -19.40 14.69 -4.91
C ASN A 192 -18.79 15.67 -3.89
N LEU A 193 -17.91 15.18 -3.03
CA LEU A 193 -17.04 16.05 -2.21
C LEU A 193 -16.32 17.06 -3.12
N SER A 194 -16.10 18.28 -2.62
CA SER A 194 -15.27 19.25 -3.33
C SER A 194 -13.87 18.68 -3.54
N MET A 195 -13.42 18.62 -4.79
CA MET A 195 -12.06 18.16 -5.14
C MET A 195 -11.01 19.28 -5.02
N ASP A 196 -11.43 20.50 -4.66
CA ASP A 196 -10.57 21.68 -4.58
C ASP A 196 -9.80 21.77 -3.25
N VAL A 197 -10.10 20.88 -2.30
CA VAL A 197 -9.51 20.88 -0.96
C VAL A 197 -9.00 19.50 -0.57
N ASN A 198 -7.94 19.50 0.25
CA ASN A 198 -7.40 18.27 0.85
C ASN A 198 -8.13 17.94 2.15
N TYR A 199 -8.49 16.68 2.34
CA TYR A 199 -9.14 16.19 3.56
C TYR A 199 -8.16 15.41 4.42
N LEU A 200 -8.16 15.67 5.73
CA LEU A 200 -7.42 14.89 6.72
C LEU A 200 -8.38 13.99 7.48
N VAL A 201 -8.15 12.68 7.43
CA VAL A 201 -8.96 11.68 8.13
C VAL A 201 -8.16 11.09 9.28
N GLY A 202 -8.67 11.24 10.50
CA GLY A 202 -8.14 10.53 11.67
C GLY A 202 -8.67 9.10 11.72
N PHE A 203 -7.79 8.13 12.00
CA PHE A 203 -8.16 6.73 12.15
C PHE A 203 -7.87 6.25 13.59
N HIS A 204 -8.91 5.78 14.27
CA HIS A 204 -8.84 5.18 15.61
C HIS A 204 -10.01 4.19 15.78
N PRO A 205 -9.83 3.01 16.41
CA PRO A 205 -8.61 2.47 17.00
C PRO A 205 -7.67 1.83 15.97
N HIS A 206 -6.38 1.83 16.25
CA HIS A 206 -5.36 1.34 15.31
C HIS A 206 -5.29 -0.20 15.21
N GLY A 207 -6.01 -0.96 16.04
CA GLY A 207 -6.00 -2.42 16.02
C GLY A 207 -4.58 -3.02 15.99
N ILE A 208 -4.49 -4.31 15.67
CA ILE A 208 -3.20 -4.91 15.28
C ILE A 208 -2.95 -4.45 13.82
N LEU A 209 -1.89 -3.66 13.63
CA LEU A 209 -1.33 -3.23 12.33
C LEU A 209 -2.10 -2.17 11.54
N ALA A 210 -3.07 -1.46 12.11
CA ALA A 210 -3.94 -0.53 11.39
C ALA A 210 -4.59 -1.16 10.14
N THR A 211 -4.87 -2.47 10.21
CA THR A 211 -5.37 -3.28 9.10
C THR A 211 -6.59 -2.67 8.42
N GLY A 212 -7.53 -2.12 9.21
CA GLY A 212 -8.71 -1.43 8.68
C GLY A 212 -8.36 -0.20 7.83
N ALA A 213 -7.41 0.62 8.28
CA ALA A 213 -6.94 1.78 7.51
C ALA A 213 -6.16 1.35 6.27
N PHE A 214 -5.29 0.34 6.40
CA PHE A 214 -4.53 -0.19 5.28
C PHE A 214 -5.46 -0.74 4.18
N ILE A 215 -6.41 -1.59 4.56
CA ILE A 215 -7.35 -2.20 3.61
C ILE A 215 -8.25 -1.14 2.95
N ASN A 216 -8.75 -0.16 3.70
CA ASN A 216 -9.64 0.86 3.14
C ASN A 216 -8.93 1.94 2.30
N PHE A 217 -7.71 2.34 2.68
CA PHE A 217 -7.06 3.51 2.08
C PHE A 217 -5.85 3.14 1.21
N ALA A 218 -5.09 2.10 1.56
CA ALA A 218 -3.93 1.65 0.76
C ALA A 218 -4.33 0.66 -0.34
N THR A 219 -5.45 -0.06 -0.21
CA THR A 219 -5.91 -1.06 -1.20
C THR A 219 -7.26 -0.70 -1.81
N GLU A 220 -7.71 -1.49 -2.78
CA GLU A 220 -9.03 -1.37 -3.41
C GLU A 220 -9.99 -2.49 -2.99
N ALA A 221 -9.66 -3.25 -1.93
CA ALA A 221 -10.48 -4.38 -1.47
C ALA A 221 -11.91 -3.97 -1.08
N THR A 222 -12.07 -2.78 -0.51
CA THR A 222 -13.38 -2.22 -0.13
C THR A 222 -13.94 -1.24 -1.17
N GLY A 223 -13.24 -1.08 -2.30
CA GLY A 223 -13.69 -0.23 -3.41
C GLY A 223 -13.63 1.26 -3.11
N PHE A 224 -12.56 1.75 -2.45
CA PHE A 224 -12.39 3.17 -2.14
C PHE A 224 -12.63 4.06 -3.35
N SER A 225 -12.05 3.74 -4.51
CA SER A 225 -12.21 4.53 -5.74
C SER A 225 -13.65 4.58 -6.26
N LYS A 226 -14.51 3.63 -5.86
CA LYS A 226 -15.95 3.64 -6.18
C LYS A 226 -16.74 4.51 -5.22
N VAL A 227 -16.40 4.46 -3.93
CA VAL A 227 -17.06 5.22 -2.86
C VAL A 227 -16.68 6.71 -2.92
N PHE A 228 -15.43 7.00 -3.25
CA PHE A 228 -14.88 8.36 -3.38
C PHE A 228 -14.22 8.56 -4.76
N PRO A 229 -15.02 8.72 -5.84
CA PRO A 229 -14.48 8.88 -7.19
C PRO A 229 -13.66 10.17 -7.30
N GLY A 230 -12.48 10.09 -7.90
CA GLY A 230 -11.57 11.23 -8.08
C GLY A 230 -10.67 11.56 -6.89
N PHE A 231 -10.95 11.00 -5.70
CA PHE A 231 -10.09 11.15 -4.54
C PHE A 231 -8.91 10.19 -4.57
N LYS A 232 -7.75 10.67 -4.12
CA LYS A 232 -6.56 9.85 -3.91
C LYS A 232 -6.30 9.72 -2.41
N PRO A 233 -6.45 8.51 -1.83
CA PRO A 233 -6.15 8.31 -0.43
C PRO A 233 -4.63 8.25 -0.22
N TYR A 234 -4.14 8.95 0.81
CA TYR A 234 -2.76 8.84 1.27
C TYR A 234 -2.76 8.34 2.71
N LEU A 235 -2.14 7.19 2.95
CA LEU A 235 -2.06 6.62 4.28
C LEU A 235 -0.74 7.05 4.93
N ALA A 236 -0.82 7.78 6.05
CA ALA A 236 0.36 8.18 6.82
C ALA A 236 0.57 7.26 8.04
N ILE A 237 1.78 6.72 8.20
CA ILE A 237 2.16 5.88 9.35
C ILE A 237 3.45 6.35 10.02
N LEU A 238 3.80 5.73 11.16
CA LEU A 238 5.00 6.08 11.93
C LEU A 238 6.30 5.84 11.15
N LYS A 239 7.24 6.79 11.23
CA LYS A 239 8.53 6.76 10.54
C LYS A 239 9.37 5.50 10.80
N ALA A 240 9.22 4.88 11.98
CA ALA A 240 9.94 3.67 12.36
C ALA A 240 9.74 2.51 11.36
N HIS A 241 8.59 2.44 10.71
CA HIS A 241 8.29 1.42 9.70
C HIS A 241 9.12 1.56 8.41
N PHE A 242 9.70 2.73 8.15
CA PHE A 242 10.51 2.98 6.95
C PHE A 242 12.01 2.72 7.15
N ILE A 243 12.44 2.31 8.35
CA ILE A 243 13.86 2.04 8.65
C ILE A 243 14.34 0.73 8.00
N ALA A 244 13.49 -0.30 7.96
CA ALA A 244 13.86 -1.61 7.41
C ALA A 244 13.73 -1.63 5.87
N PRO A 245 14.82 -1.83 5.09
CA PRO A 245 14.85 -1.63 3.64
C PRO A 245 13.73 -2.31 2.84
N PHE A 246 13.59 -3.64 2.96
CA PHE A 246 12.59 -4.37 2.17
C PHE A 246 11.15 -4.08 2.61
N TYR A 247 10.96 -3.82 3.89
CA TYR A 247 9.64 -3.51 4.44
C TYR A 247 9.21 -2.09 4.10
N ARG A 248 10.17 -1.16 4.08
CA ARG A 248 10.00 0.19 3.53
C ARG A 248 9.50 0.11 2.09
N ASP A 249 10.18 -0.65 1.23
CA ASP A 249 9.79 -0.76 -0.18
C ASP A 249 8.39 -1.39 -0.32
N PHE A 250 8.05 -2.39 0.51
CA PHE A 250 6.69 -2.92 0.57
C PHE A 250 5.65 -1.82 0.89
N LEU A 251 5.91 -0.95 1.86
CA LEU A 251 5.00 0.15 2.20
C LEU A 251 4.91 1.22 1.10
N MET A 252 6.04 1.55 0.48
CA MET A 252 6.11 2.51 -0.62
C MET A 252 5.28 2.06 -1.83
N LEU A 253 5.15 0.74 -2.07
CA LEU A 253 4.31 0.20 -3.16
C LEU A 253 2.81 0.52 -3.03
N PHE A 254 2.34 0.89 -1.82
CA PHE A 254 0.95 1.26 -1.55
C PHE A 254 0.74 2.77 -1.37
N ASP A 255 1.72 3.59 -1.75
CA ASP A 255 1.70 5.04 -1.51
C ASP A 255 1.61 5.44 -0.02
N VAL A 256 2.12 4.58 0.88
CA VAL A 256 2.14 4.90 2.31
C VAL A 256 3.26 5.88 2.60
N SER A 257 2.93 6.97 3.28
CA SER A 257 3.86 8.04 3.64
C SER A 257 4.18 8.06 5.15
N SER A 258 5.28 8.70 5.51
CA SER A 258 5.65 8.91 6.91
C SER A 258 4.94 10.12 7.48
N LEU A 259 4.32 9.96 8.65
CA LEU A 259 3.83 11.09 9.44
C LEU A 259 5.03 11.81 10.08
N LYS A 260 5.22 13.10 9.76
CA LYS A 260 6.12 13.98 10.51
C LYS A 260 5.41 14.46 11.77
N LEU A 261 5.78 13.89 12.92
CA LEU A 261 5.54 14.52 14.22
C LEU A 261 6.58 15.64 14.35
N HIS A 262 6.15 16.88 14.16
CA HIS A 262 6.95 18.07 14.46
C HIS A 262 6.88 18.40 15.95
#